data_AF-A0A4Y1MCP5-F1
#
_entry.id   AF-A0A4Y1MCP5-F1
#
_cell.length_a   1.000
_cell.length_b   1.000
_cell.length_c   1.000
_cell.angle_alpha   90.00
_cell.angle_beta   90.00
_cell.angle_gamma   90.00
#
_symmetry.space_group_name_H-M   'P 1'
#
loop_
_entity.id
_entity.type
_entity.pdbx_description
1 polymer ?
#
loop_
_entity_poly.entity_id
_entity_poly.type
_entity_poly.pdbx_seq_one_letter_code
_entity_poly.pdbx_strand_id
1 'polypeptide(L)'
;TFHDAELKAKYNGRNKIPMETFFEAYFIGKVDFNGDALEIMELRHDWAAFEFTVGQFKFFLTQWLPETFWHSREQDENQVRDHYDRGNDFYEAFLGPLMVYTSGIISDPTKRETLEEMQENKMKLVCEKLHLKEGEKHLDIGCGWGTLVAYAAKNYGSQSTGVTLARNQVAFGEKRIEDWGVKGKANLLCMDYRDIPKSEKYDKITAVEMAEHVGIRRFQTFLCEIRE
;
A
#
# COMPACT_ATOMS: atom_id res chain seq x y z
N THR A 1 21.70 10.55 17.81
CA THR A 1 22.76 11.55 18.01
C THR A 1 22.29 12.91 17.60
N PHE A 2 22.49 13.95 18.41
CA PHE A 2 22.18 15.33 18.04
C PHE A 2 23.43 16.00 17.45
N HIS A 3 23.30 16.52 16.23
CA HIS A 3 24.32 17.34 15.56
C HIS A 3 24.08 18.84 15.78
N ASP A 4 22.83 19.22 16.10
CA ASP A 4 22.44 20.57 16.46
C ASP A 4 22.52 20.80 17.98
N ALA A 5 23.24 21.85 18.39
CA ALA A 5 23.50 22.14 19.80
C ALA A 5 22.25 22.63 20.54
N GLU A 6 21.35 23.36 19.87
CA GLU A 6 20.11 23.84 20.47
C GLU A 6 19.14 22.68 20.72
N LEU A 7 18.99 21.78 19.75
CA LEU A 7 18.19 20.56 19.92
C LEU A 7 18.77 19.68 21.03
N LYS A 8 20.10 19.51 21.10
CA LYS A 8 20.76 18.74 22.16
C LYS A 8 20.53 19.37 23.55
N ALA A 9 20.61 20.69 23.65
CA ALA A 9 20.38 21.41 24.90
C ALA A 9 18.91 21.36 25.32
N LYS A 10 17.98 21.39 24.35
CA LYS A 10 16.55 21.33 24.60
C LYS A 10 16.10 19.92 24.99
N TYR A 11 16.49 18.91 24.23
CA TYR A 11 16.03 17.52 24.39
C TYR A 11 17.14 16.67 24.98
N ASN A 12 17.14 16.58 26.32
CA ASN A 12 18.09 15.75 27.07
C ASN A 12 17.45 15.17 28.33
N GLY A 13 18.03 14.08 28.84
CA GLY A 13 17.57 13.42 30.06
C GLY A 13 16.11 12.96 29.96
N ARG A 14 15.23 13.58 30.76
CA ARG A 14 13.78 13.28 30.75
C ARG A 14 12.99 14.08 29.72
N ASN A 15 13.57 15.12 29.12
CA ASN A 15 12.89 15.94 28.12
C ASN A 15 13.01 15.29 26.73
N LYS A 16 12.02 14.48 26.39
CA LYS A 16 11.98 13.71 25.14
C LYS A 16 11.68 14.62 23.96
N ILE A 17 12.27 14.32 22.79
CA ILE A 17 11.99 15.04 21.54
C ILE A 17 10.62 14.63 21.01
N PRO A 18 9.73 15.56 20.62
CA PRO A 18 8.48 15.19 19.93
C PRO A 18 8.79 14.45 18.63
N MET A 19 8.00 13.42 18.34
CA MET A 19 8.27 12.53 17.19
C MET A 19 8.34 13.28 15.85
N GLU A 20 7.44 14.23 15.63
CA GLU A 20 7.45 15.05 14.41
C GLU A 20 8.72 15.91 14.31
N THR A 21 9.14 16.54 15.42
CA THR A 21 10.36 17.36 15.44
C THR A 21 11.60 16.51 15.18
N PHE A 22 11.63 15.26 15.69
CA PHE A 22 12.69 14.31 15.37
C PHE A 22 12.75 14.02 13.87
N PHE A 23 11.61 13.72 13.23
CA PHE A 23 11.57 13.43 11.79
C PHE A 23 12.05 14.62 10.95
N GLU A 24 11.56 15.82 11.22
CA GLU A 24 12.00 17.02 10.50
C GLU A 24 13.50 17.24 10.67
N ALA A 25 14.00 17.14 11.91
CA ALA A 25 15.41 17.31 12.23
C ALA A 25 16.30 16.22 11.59
N TYR A 26 15.78 14.99 11.48
CA TYR A 26 16.48 13.88 10.81
C TYR A 26 16.68 14.15 9.32
N PHE A 27 15.63 14.55 8.60
CA PHE A 27 15.71 14.80 7.16
C PHE A 27 16.62 15.98 6.79
N ILE A 28 16.82 16.95 7.69
CA ILE A 28 17.76 18.06 7.51
C ILE A 28 19.14 17.81 8.16
N GLY A 29 19.42 16.59 8.62
CA GLY A 29 20.72 16.18 9.14
C GLY A 29 21.09 16.75 10.52
N LYS A 30 20.12 17.26 11.28
CA LYS A 30 20.35 17.79 12.64
C LYS A 30 20.33 16.71 13.72
N VAL A 31 19.69 15.59 13.46
CA VAL A 31 19.64 14.42 14.33
C VAL A 31 19.84 13.17 13.47
N ASP A 32 20.51 12.16 14.02
CA ASP A 32 20.69 10.87 13.37
C ASP A 32 20.42 9.72 14.36
N PHE A 33 20.19 8.51 13.86
CA PHE A 33 20.16 7.30 14.66
C PHE A 33 21.56 6.97 15.18
N ASN A 34 21.64 6.49 16.42
CA ASN A 34 22.91 6.04 17.01
C ASN A 34 22.94 4.51 17.09
N GLY A 35 22.88 3.85 15.93
CA GLY A 35 22.71 2.41 15.81
C GLY A 35 21.76 2.05 14.67
N ASP A 36 21.26 0.82 14.69
CA ASP A 36 20.25 0.39 13.73
C ASP A 36 18.95 1.20 13.89
N ALA A 37 18.42 1.68 12.77
CA ALA A 37 17.25 2.56 12.78
C ALA A 37 15.98 1.83 13.24
N LEU A 38 15.80 0.56 12.86
CA LEU A 38 14.63 -0.22 13.23
C LEU A 38 14.63 -0.48 14.74
N GLU A 39 15.73 -0.98 15.29
CA GLU A 39 15.87 -1.24 16.74
C GLU A 39 15.58 0.03 17.57
N ILE A 40 16.11 1.18 17.15
CA ILE A 40 15.86 2.44 17.85
C ILE A 40 14.40 2.85 17.73
N MET A 41 13.78 2.69 16.56
CA MET A 41 12.37 3.06 16.33
C MET A 41 11.38 2.12 17.04
N GLU A 42 11.74 0.87 17.31
CA GLU A 42 10.97 -0.03 18.17
C GLU A 42 10.89 0.51 19.60
N LEU A 43 11.98 1.10 20.08
CA LEU A 43 12.08 1.74 21.41
C LEU A 43 11.64 3.21 21.43
N ARG A 44 10.92 3.70 20.40
CA ARG A 44 10.54 5.13 20.28
C ARG A 44 9.78 5.71 21.48
N HIS A 45 9.03 4.89 22.23
CA HIS A 45 8.35 5.37 23.43
C HIS A 45 9.32 5.74 24.56
N ASP A 46 10.54 5.21 24.55
CA ASP A 46 11.55 5.48 25.57
C ASP A 46 12.24 6.83 25.35
N TRP A 47 12.38 7.28 24.11
CA TRP A 47 13.16 8.48 23.76
C TRP A 47 12.37 9.59 23.06
N ALA A 48 11.20 9.30 22.48
CA ALA A 48 10.34 10.29 21.83
C ALA A 48 9.10 10.63 22.68
N ALA A 49 8.58 11.83 22.49
CA ALA A 49 7.28 12.26 22.98
C ALA A 49 6.22 12.20 21.86
N PHE A 50 5.02 11.73 22.19
CA PHE A 50 3.87 11.67 21.29
C PHE A 50 2.86 12.76 21.66
N GLU A 51 3.30 14.00 21.51
CA GLU A 51 2.51 15.20 21.79
C GLU A 51 2.27 16.00 20.50
N PHE A 52 1.20 16.80 20.49
CA PHE A 52 0.92 17.67 19.37
C PHE A 52 1.92 18.83 19.31
N THR A 53 2.62 18.95 18.19
CA THR A 53 3.53 20.07 17.95
C THR A 53 2.79 21.25 17.30
N VAL A 54 3.37 22.45 17.39
CA VAL A 54 2.83 23.65 16.71
C VAL A 54 2.80 23.46 15.19
N GLY A 55 3.78 22.75 14.63
CA GLY A 55 3.83 22.37 13.22
C GLY A 55 2.62 21.52 12.83
N GLN A 56 2.31 20.50 13.63
CA GLN A 56 1.12 19.66 13.45
C GLN A 56 -0.19 20.43 13.58
N PHE A 57 -0.31 21.36 14.53
CA PHE A 57 -1.50 22.23 14.63
C PHE A 57 -1.69 23.09 13.38
N LYS A 58 -0.60 23.67 12.87
CA LYS A 58 -0.63 24.45 11.63
C LYS A 58 -1.01 23.58 10.43
N PHE A 59 -0.41 22.39 10.31
CA PHE A 59 -0.75 21.43 9.25
C PHE A 59 -2.23 21.02 9.33
N PHE A 60 -2.70 20.68 10.53
CA PHE A 60 -4.09 20.28 10.76
C PHE A 60 -5.08 21.35 10.29
N LEU A 61 -4.83 22.62 10.65
CA LEU A 61 -5.72 23.73 10.30
C LEU A 61 -5.64 24.12 8.82
N THR A 62 -4.44 24.08 8.22
CA THR A 62 -4.20 24.66 6.89
C THR A 62 -4.25 23.64 5.75
N GLN A 63 -4.02 22.36 6.02
CA GLN A 63 -3.98 21.30 5.00
C GLN A 63 -5.05 20.25 5.29
N TRP A 64 -5.01 19.62 6.47
CA TRP A 64 -5.84 18.46 6.76
C TRP A 64 -7.35 18.76 6.83
N LEU A 65 -7.75 19.85 7.50
CA LEU A 65 -9.17 20.25 7.56
C LEU A 65 -9.72 20.53 6.14
N PRO A 66 -9.09 21.38 5.32
CA PRO A 66 -9.49 21.55 3.92
C PRO A 66 -9.56 20.24 3.13
N GLU A 67 -8.54 19.39 3.20
CA GLU A 67 -8.57 18.13 2.44
C GLU A 67 -9.73 17.23 2.89
N THR A 68 -9.94 17.07 4.20
CA THR A 68 -10.97 16.20 4.78
C THR A 68 -12.40 16.62 4.45
N PHE A 69 -12.67 17.93 4.36
CA PHE A 69 -14.00 18.43 4.02
C PHE A 69 -14.24 18.48 2.50
N TRP A 70 -13.19 18.52 1.69
CA TRP A 70 -13.28 18.66 0.24
C TRP A 70 -12.81 17.42 -0.55
N HIS A 71 -12.87 16.20 0.02
CA HIS A 71 -12.54 14.93 -0.66
C HIS A 71 -13.34 14.77 -1.98
N SER A 72 -12.69 15.05 -3.11
CA SER A 72 -13.24 14.90 -4.46
C SER A 72 -12.60 13.71 -5.19
N ARG A 73 -13.34 13.10 -6.14
CA ARG A 73 -12.82 11.99 -6.96
C ARG A 73 -11.50 12.36 -7.68
N GLU A 74 -11.39 13.60 -8.11
CA GLU A 74 -10.22 14.14 -8.81
C GLU A 74 -8.98 14.18 -7.91
N GLN A 75 -9.13 14.38 -6.60
CA GLN A 75 -8.01 14.29 -5.65
C GLN A 75 -7.53 12.86 -5.43
N ASP A 76 -8.43 11.88 -5.34
CA ASP A 76 -8.04 10.46 -5.22
C ASP A 76 -7.20 10.04 -6.44
N GLU A 77 -7.65 10.40 -7.65
CA GLU A 77 -6.94 10.11 -8.89
C GLU A 77 -5.57 10.81 -8.94
N ASN A 78 -5.50 12.10 -8.58
CA ASN A 78 -4.24 12.84 -8.59
C ASN A 78 -3.24 12.33 -7.54
N GLN A 79 -3.67 11.99 -6.33
CA GLN A 79 -2.77 11.46 -5.28
C GLN A 79 -2.19 10.10 -5.66
N VAL A 80 -3.02 9.19 -6.20
CA VAL A 80 -2.54 7.89 -6.68
C VAL A 80 -1.61 8.08 -7.88
N ARG A 81 -1.96 8.96 -8.82
CA ARG A 81 -1.14 9.22 -10.00
C ARG A 81 0.23 9.78 -9.62
N ASP A 82 0.29 10.82 -8.80
CA ASP A 82 1.54 11.50 -8.45
C ASP A 82 2.47 10.62 -7.57
N HIS A 83 1.91 9.74 -6.73
CA HIS A 83 2.72 8.84 -5.91
C HIS A 83 3.41 7.75 -6.75
N TYR A 84 2.72 7.18 -7.74
CA TYR A 84 3.24 6.09 -8.58
C TYR A 84 3.93 6.56 -9.88
N ASP A 85 4.03 7.86 -10.15
CA ASP A 85 4.73 8.42 -11.32
C ASP A 85 6.25 8.51 -11.15
N ARG A 86 6.81 8.05 -10.01
CA ARG A 86 8.26 7.95 -9.79
C ARG A 86 8.97 6.91 -10.68
N GLY A 87 8.21 6.10 -11.41
CA GLY A 87 8.70 5.05 -12.30
C GLY A 87 8.69 3.66 -11.68
N ASN A 88 8.49 2.62 -12.51
CA ASN A 88 8.48 1.22 -12.04
C ASN A 88 9.86 0.75 -11.58
N ASP A 89 10.93 1.33 -12.12
CA ASP A 89 12.33 1.07 -11.74
C ASP A 89 12.61 1.42 -10.27
N PHE A 90 12.08 2.55 -9.79
CA PHE A 90 12.18 2.96 -8.40
C PHE A 90 11.60 1.91 -7.46
N TYR A 91 10.40 1.41 -7.76
CA TYR A 91 9.71 0.42 -6.95
C TYR A 91 10.35 -0.98 -7.08
N GLU A 92 10.74 -1.38 -8.28
CA GLU A 92 11.38 -2.68 -8.53
C GLU A 92 12.69 -2.83 -7.74
N ALA A 93 13.42 -1.73 -7.52
CA ALA A 93 14.66 -1.71 -6.77
C ALA A 93 14.53 -2.23 -5.32
N PHE A 94 13.34 -2.15 -4.71
CA PHE A 94 13.13 -2.64 -3.34
C PHE A 94 11.95 -3.62 -3.17
N LEU A 95 11.04 -3.70 -4.14
CA LEU A 95 9.94 -4.68 -4.14
C LEU A 95 10.29 -5.99 -4.86
N GLY A 96 11.35 -5.98 -5.67
CA GLY A 96 11.73 -7.12 -6.51
C GLY A 96 10.75 -7.38 -7.66
N PRO A 97 10.92 -8.51 -8.37
CA PRO A 97 10.29 -8.77 -9.67
C PRO A 97 8.76 -8.96 -9.59
N LEU A 98 8.24 -9.32 -8.41
CA LEU A 98 6.81 -9.50 -8.21
C LEU A 98 6.06 -8.17 -8.12
N MET A 99 6.74 -7.04 -7.87
CA MET A 99 6.12 -5.70 -7.80
C MET A 99 4.83 -5.70 -6.94
N VAL A 100 4.92 -6.24 -5.73
CA VAL A 100 3.80 -6.28 -4.78
C VAL A 100 4.13 -5.36 -3.62
N TYR A 101 3.38 -4.27 -3.48
CA TYR A 101 3.57 -3.30 -2.40
C TYR A 101 2.52 -3.46 -1.29
N THR A 102 2.42 -4.68 -0.78
CA THR A 102 1.60 -5.05 0.38
C THR A 102 2.39 -6.02 1.25
N SER A 103 1.87 -6.36 2.43
CA SER A 103 2.47 -7.37 3.30
C SER A 103 2.72 -8.71 2.60
N GLY A 104 3.84 -9.36 2.94
CA GLY A 104 4.12 -10.75 2.61
C GLY A 104 3.73 -11.69 3.76
N ILE A 105 3.68 -12.99 3.49
CA ILE A 105 3.35 -14.02 4.50
C ILE A 105 4.53 -14.98 4.65
N ILE A 106 5.05 -15.09 5.87
CA ILE A 106 5.97 -16.16 6.25
C ILE A 106 5.15 -17.43 6.44
N SER A 107 5.39 -18.47 5.62
CA SER A 107 4.62 -19.72 5.69
C SER A 107 5.05 -20.64 6.82
N ASP A 108 6.30 -20.53 7.25
CA ASP A 108 6.89 -21.32 8.33
C ASP A 108 7.83 -20.45 9.16
N PRO A 109 7.53 -20.20 10.45
CA PRO A 109 8.31 -19.32 11.29
C PRO A 109 9.70 -19.87 11.66
N THR A 110 10.00 -21.14 11.32
CA THR A 110 11.28 -21.79 11.64
C THR A 110 12.33 -21.64 10.54
N LYS A 111 11.94 -21.18 9.34
CA LYS A 111 12.85 -20.93 8.21
C LYS A 111 12.83 -19.46 7.81
N ARG A 112 13.96 -19.00 7.26
CA ARG A 112 14.02 -17.71 6.57
C ARG A 112 13.42 -17.88 5.19
N GLU A 113 12.53 -16.96 4.82
CA GLU A 113 11.93 -16.88 3.49
C GLU A 113 12.34 -15.55 2.85
N THR A 114 12.61 -15.60 1.55
CA THR A 114 12.88 -14.43 0.71
C THR A 114 11.63 -13.57 0.55
N LEU A 115 11.79 -12.33 0.09
CA LEU A 115 10.66 -11.45 -0.20
C LEU A 115 9.72 -12.09 -1.22
N GLU A 116 10.28 -12.70 -2.26
CA GLU A 116 9.56 -13.37 -3.33
C GLU A 116 8.74 -14.54 -2.80
N GLU A 117 9.34 -15.41 -1.97
CA GLU A 117 8.63 -16.51 -1.32
C GLU A 117 7.49 -15.99 -0.42
N MET A 118 7.73 -14.95 0.38
CA MET A 118 6.70 -14.37 1.23
C MET A 118 5.53 -13.79 0.43
N GLN A 119 5.80 -13.17 -0.72
CA GLN A 119 4.76 -12.62 -1.59
C GLN A 119 3.98 -13.73 -2.32
N GLU A 120 4.65 -14.79 -2.78
CA GLU A 120 4.00 -15.97 -3.35
C GLU A 120 3.11 -16.68 -2.32
N ASN A 121 3.61 -16.87 -1.09
CA ASN A 121 2.86 -17.42 0.04
C ASN A 121 1.59 -16.62 0.30
N LYS A 122 1.68 -15.28 0.31
CA LYS A 122 0.53 -14.39 0.45
C LYS A 122 -0.48 -14.60 -0.68
N MET A 123 -0.04 -14.61 -1.94
CA MET A 123 -0.96 -14.78 -3.08
C MET A 123 -1.65 -16.14 -3.06
N LYS A 124 -0.90 -17.21 -2.75
CA LYS A 124 -1.44 -18.56 -2.52
C LYS A 124 -2.50 -18.55 -1.42
N LEU A 125 -2.18 -17.99 -0.25
CA LEU A 125 -3.09 -17.91 0.89
C LEU A 125 -4.38 -17.17 0.55
N VAL A 126 -4.30 -16.07 -0.18
CA VAL A 126 -5.48 -15.30 -0.64
C VAL A 126 -6.36 -16.18 -1.52
N CYS A 127 -5.81 -16.79 -2.56
CA CYS A 127 -6.57 -17.66 -3.47
C CYS A 127 -7.17 -18.88 -2.75
N GLU A 128 -6.43 -19.49 -1.81
CA GLU A 128 -6.92 -20.59 -0.98
C GLU A 128 -8.06 -20.16 -0.06
N LYS A 129 -7.97 -19.01 0.62
CA LYS A 129 -9.04 -18.50 1.49
C LYS A 129 -10.33 -18.19 0.73
N LEU A 130 -10.22 -17.82 -0.55
CA LEU A 130 -11.38 -17.63 -1.43
C LEU A 130 -12.00 -18.96 -1.87
N HIS A 131 -11.29 -20.09 -1.70
CA HIS A 131 -11.56 -21.34 -2.39
C HIS A 131 -11.73 -21.12 -3.90
N LEU A 132 -10.81 -20.35 -4.49
CA LEU A 132 -10.87 -19.97 -5.90
C LEU A 132 -10.74 -21.21 -6.80
N LYS A 133 -11.64 -21.33 -7.79
CA LYS A 133 -11.68 -22.48 -8.71
C LYS A 133 -11.44 -22.06 -10.15
N GLU A 134 -11.10 -23.04 -10.98
CA GLU A 134 -10.94 -22.85 -12.42
C GLU A 134 -12.24 -22.34 -13.05
N GLY A 135 -12.12 -21.34 -13.92
CA GLY A 135 -13.23 -20.73 -14.63
C GLY A 135 -14.03 -19.69 -13.83
N GLU A 136 -13.86 -19.61 -12.50
CA GLU A 136 -14.55 -18.60 -11.68
C GLU A 136 -14.10 -17.18 -12.06
N LYS A 137 -15.05 -16.26 -12.09
CA LYS A 137 -14.80 -14.83 -12.27
C LYS A 137 -14.27 -14.22 -10.98
N HIS A 138 -13.04 -13.72 -11.03
CA HIS A 138 -12.36 -13.09 -9.91
C HIS A 138 -12.12 -11.61 -10.19
N LEU A 139 -12.52 -10.74 -9.27
CA LEU A 139 -12.21 -9.30 -9.32
C LEU A 139 -11.20 -8.96 -8.22
N ASP A 140 -10.13 -8.24 -8.58
CA ASP A 140 -9.18 -7.65 -7.63
C ASP A 140 -9.28 -6.12 -7.68
N ILE A 141 -9.86 -5.53 -6.63
CA ILE A 141 -10.05 -4.09 -6.49
C ILE A 141 -8.78 -3.48 -5.93
N GLY A 142 -8.17 -2.52 -6.64
CA GLY A 142 -6.88 -1.97 -6.26
C GLY A 142 -5.74 -2.93 -6.56
N CYS A 143 -5.72 -3.52 -7.75
CA CYS A 143 -4.87 -4.66 -8.09
C CYS A 143 -3.36 -4.37 -8.17
N GLY A 144 -2.92 -3.13 -7.89
CA GLY A 144 -1.55 -2.68 -8.09
C GLY A 144 -1.04 -3.01 -9.50
N TRP A 145 0.18 -3.55 -9.60
CA TRP A 145 0.80 -4.03 -10.83
C TRP A 145 0.19 -5.35 -11.39
N GLY A 146 -0.99 -5.75 -10.90
CA GLY A 146 -1.73 -6.90 -11.42
C GLY A 146 -1.15 -8.27 -11.09
N THR A 147 -0.21 -8.35 -10.13
CA THR A 147 0.48 -9.61 -9.80
C THR A 147 -0.48 -10.67 -9.28
N LEU A 148 -1.40 -10.30 -8.37
CA LEU A 148 -2.41 -11.23 -7.83
C LEU A 148 -3.37 -11.70 -8.93
N VAL A 149 -3.80 -10.79 -9.82
CA VAL A 149 -4.67 -11.11 -10.98
C VAL A 149 -4.01 -12.14 -11.89
N ALA A 150 -2.76 -11.91 -12.29
CA ALA A 150 -2.01 -12.84 -13.13
C ALA A 150 -1.73 -14.17 -12.39
N TYR A 151 -1.42 -14.12 -11.09
CA TYR A 151 -1.17 -15.29 -10.26
C TYR A 151 -2.40 -16.18 -10.12
N ALA A 152 -3.58 -15.60 -9.85
CA ALA A 152 -4.85 -16.29 -9.75
C ALA A 152 -5.21 -17.00 -11.06
N ALA A 153 -5.11 -16.28 -12.19
CA ALA A 153 -5.35 -16.85 -13.51
C ALA A 153 -4.39 -18.00 -13.86
N LYS A 154 -3.10 -17.86 -13.51
CA LYS A 154 -2.06 -18.85 -13.81
C LYS A 154 -2.22 -20.13 -12.99
N ASN A 155 -2.38 -19.99 -11.68
CA ASN A 155 -2.26 -21.11 -10.75
C ASN A 155 -3.62 -21.74 -10.39
N TYR A 156 -4.72 -20.99 -10.52
CA TYR A 156 -6.07 -21.46 -10.19
C TYR A 156 -7.00 -21.48 -11.41
N GLY A 157 -6.55 -20.98 -12.57
CA GLY A 157 -7.33 -21.03 -13.81
C GLY A 157 -8.55 -20.11 -13.82
N SER A 158 -8.63 -19.13 -12.92
CA SER A 158 -9.74 -18.19 -12.84
C SER A 158 -9.75 -17.19 -14.00
N GLN A 159 -10.93 -16.62 -14.26
CA GLN A 159 -11.11 -15.47 -15.14
C GLN A 159 -10.96 -14.20 -14.29
N SER A 160 -9.72 -13.72 -14.16
CA SER A 160 -9.37 -12.62 -13.25
C SER A 160 -9.38 -11.26 -13.93
N THR A 161 -10.02 -10.28 -13.31
CA THR A 161 -9.98 -8.86 -13.69
C THR A 161 -9.42 -8.04 -12.54
N GLY A 162 -8.43 -7.19 -12.80
CA GLY A 162 -7.94 -6.20 -11.85
C GLY A 162 -8.39 -4.80 -12.23
N VAL A 163 -8.68 -3.96 -11.24
CA VAL A 163 -8.91 -2.52 -11.43
C VAL A 163 -7.90 -1.71 -10.62
N THR A 164 -7.34 -0.66 -11.25
CA THR A 164 -6.47 0.32 -10.60
C THR A 164 -6.61 1.68 -11.30
N LEU A 165 -6.32 2.78 -10.61
CA LEU A 165 -6.29 4.13 -11.20
C LEU A 165 -4.95 4.43 -11.89
N ALA A 166 -3.90 3.63 -11.65
CA ALA A 166 -2.56 3.90 -12.14
C ALA A 166 -2.28 3.26 -13.50
N ARG A 167 -2.20 4.07 -14.56
CA ARG A 167 -1.90 3.62 -15.93
C ARG A 167 -0.58 2.85 -16.04
N ASN A 168 0.46 3.30 -15.32
CA ASN A 168 1.77 2.65 -15.33
C ASN A 168 1.73 1.24 -14.71
N GLN A 169 0.86 1.02 -13.73
CA GLN A 169 0.64 -0.30 -13.13
C GLN A 169 -0.10 -1.23 -14.09
N VAL A 170 -1.09 -0.73 -14.83
CA VAL A 170 -1.79 -1.48 -15.88
C VAL A 170 -0.81 -1.92 -16.97
N ALA A 171 -0.03 -1.00 -17.52
CA ALA A 171 0.95 -1.32 -18.57
C ALA A 171 1.98 -2.37 -18.10
N PHE A 172 2.46 -2.26 -16.86
CA PHE A 172 3.34 -3.27 -16.27
C PHE A 172 2.63 -4.63 -16.20
N GLY A 173 1.41 -4.64 -15.66
CA GLY A 173 0.66 -5.86 -15.42
C GLY A 173 0.20 -6.55 -16.72
N GLU A 174 -0.09 -5.81 -17.78
CA GLU A 174 -0.36 -6.35 -19.11
C GLU A 174 0.83 -7.14 -19.64
N LYS A 175 2.05 -6.58 -19.53
CA LYS A 175 3.28 -7.31 -19.87
C LYS A 175 3.42 -8.58 -19.04
N ARG A 176 3.15 -8.52 -17.72
CA ARG A 176 3.16 -9.70 -16.85
C ARG A 176 2.17 -10.77 -17.28
N ILE A 177 0.95 -10.38 -17.67
CA ILE A 177 -0.09 -11.30 -18.17
C ILE A 177 0.40 -12.04 -19.42
N GLU A 178 1.10 -11.33 -20.32
CA GLU A 178 1.72 -11.92 -21.49
C GLU A 178 2.87 -12.85 -21.12
N ASP A 179 3.84 -12.37 -20.32
CA ASP A 179 5.02 -13.12 -19.89
C ASP A 179 4.65 -14.40 -19.12
N TRP A 180 3.54 -14.38 -18.37
CA TRP A 180 3.04 -15.53 -17.60
C TRP A 180 2.11 -16.44 -18.40
N GLY A 181 1.82 -16.12 -19.66
CA GLY A 181 1.03 -16.96 -20.57
C GLY A 181 -0.45 -17.05 -20.21
N VAL A 182 -1.00 -16.03 -19.51
CA VAL A 182 -2.39 -16.02 -19.02
C VAL A 182 -3.28 -15.02 -19.76
N LYS A 183 -2.82 -14.57 -20.94
CA LYS A 183 -3.63 -13.76 -21.86
C LYS A 183 -4.93 -14.50 -22.19
N GLY A 184 -6.06 -13.81 -22.01
CA GLY A 184 -7.40 -14.39 -22.16
C GLY A 184 -7.99 -15.03 -20.90
N LYS A 185 -7.23 -15.13 -19.80
CA LYS A 185 -7.73 -15.46 -18.46
C LYS A 185 -7.53 -14.33 -17.44
N ALA A 186 -6.64 -13.39 -17.73
CA ALA A 186 -6.38 -12.21 -16.91
C ALA A 186 -6.58 -10.92 -17.73
N ASN A 187 -7.18 -9.91 -17.11
CA ASN A 187 -7.38 -8.58 -17.68
C ASN A 187 -7.15 -7.50 -16.61
N LEU A 188 -6.65 -6.32 -17.02
CA LEU A 188 -6.46 -5.17 -16.13
C LEU A 188 -7.16 -3.96 -16.73
N LEU A 189 -7.84 -3.20 -15.88
CA LEU A 189 -8.58 -2.01 -16.27
C LEU A 189 -8.05 -0.82 -15.51
N CYS A 190 -7.67 0.23 -16.25
CA CYS A 190 -7.38 1.53 -15.66
C CYS A 190 -8.71 2.24 -15.37
N MET A 191 -9.32 1.93 -14.23
CA MET A 191 -10.62 2.49 -13.85
C MET A 191 -10.77 2.63 -12.34
N ASP A 192 -11.64 3.53 -11.94
CA ASP A 192 -12.11 3.62 -10.56
C ASP A 192 -13.03 2.42 -10.27
N TYR A 193 -12.84 1.77 -9.12
CA TYR A 193 -13.68 0.64 -8.71
C TYR A 193 -15.17 1.03 -8.59
N ARG A 194 -15.44 2.31 -8.30
CA ARG A 194 -16.80 2.88 -8.19
C ARG A 194 -17.55 2.90 -9.51
N ASP A 195 -16.82 2.77 -10.62
CA ASP A 195 -17.37 2.79 -11.98
C ASP A 195 -17.50 1.37 -12.57
N ILE A 196 -17.23 0.32 -11.79
CA ILE A 196 -17.50 -1.07 -12.18
C ILE A 196 -19.02 -1.22 -12.41
N PRO A 197 -19.47 -1.71 -13.58
CA PRO A 197 -20.89 -1.87 -13.86
C PRO A 197 -21.57 -2.77 -12.82
N LYS A 198 -22.61 -2.24 -12.14
CA LYS A 198 -23.38 -3.01 -11.13
C LYS A 198 -24.05 -4.28 -11.68
N SER A 199 -24.24 -4.34 -13.00
CA SER A 199 -24.75 -5.52 -13.71
C SER A 199 -23.74 -6.66 -13.82
N GLU A 200 -22.44 -6.37 -13.70
CA GLU A 200 -21.39 -7.40 -13.74
C GLU A 200 -21.32 -8.09 -12.38
N LYS A 201 -21.19 -9.42 -12.39
CA LYS A 201 -21.07 -10.25 -11.19
C LYS A 201 -19.80 -11.08 -11.25
N TYR A 202 -19.15 -11.19 -10.10
CA TYR A 202 -17.94 -11.97 -9.90
C TYR A 202 -18.22 -13.02 -8.83
N ASP A 203 -17.65 -14.21 -9.02
CA ASP A 203 -17.76 -15.30 -8.06
C ASP A 203 -16.93 -15.02 -6.80
N LYS A 204 -15.80 -14.32 -6.99
CA LYS A 204 -14.84 -13.95 -5.93
C LYS A 204 -14.39 -12.50 -6.10
N ILE A 205 -14.27 -11.77 -5.00
CA ILE A 205 -13.77 -10.40 -4.99
C ILE A 205 -12.64 -10.31 -3.95
N THR A 206 -11.53 -9.69 -4.32
CA THR A 206 -10.43 -9.30 -3.44
C THR A 206 -10.26 -7.79 -3.43
N ALA A 207 -9.77 -7.29 -2.30
CA ALA A 207 -9.40 -5.90 -2.08
C ALA A 207 -8.30 -5.88 -1.02
N VAL A 208 -7.06 -6.17 -1.42
CA VAL A 208 -5.92 -6.36 -0.50
C VAL A 208 -5.34 -5.01 -0.13
N GLU A 209 -5.38 -4.66 1.17
CA GLU A 209 -4.85 -3.39 1.72
C GLU A 209 -5.43 -2.14 1.01
N MET A 210 -6.72 -2.23 0.63
CA MET A 210 -7.47 -1.12 0.01
C MET A 210 -8.31 -0.30 0.98
N ALA A 211 -8.61 -0.84 2.17
CA ALA A 211 -9.50 -0.19 3.14
C ALA A 211 -8.94 1.17 3.60
N GLU A 212 -7.62 1.24 3.69
CA GLU A 212 -6.81 2.40 4.05
C GLU A 212 -7.02 3.56 3.07
N HIS A 213 -7.22 3.24 1.79
CA HIS A 213 -7.42 4.22 0.72
C HIS A 213 -8.89 4.65 0.55
N VAL A 214 -9.86 3.84 1.01
CA VAL A 214 -11.28 4.21 1.00
C VAL A 214 -11.59 5.25 2.08
N GLY A 215 -10.90 5.15 3.22
CA GLY A 215 -11.10 6.01 4.37
C GLY A 215 -12.34 5.64 5.21
N ILE A 216 -12.24 5.89 6.52
CA ILE A 216 -13.22 5.40 7.52
C ILE A 216 -14.67 5.84 7.24
N ARG A 217 -14.87 7.04 6.66
CA ARG A 217 -16.20 7.59 6.37
C ARG A 217 -16.92 6.87 5.23
N ARG A 218 -16.19 6.29 4.28
CA ARG A 218 -16.75 5.66 3.07
C ARG A 218 -16.69 4.14 3.11
N PHE A 219 -16.04 3.55 4.11
CA PHE A 219 -15.81 2.11 4.21
C PHE A 219 -17.11 1.30 4.22
N GLN A 220 -18.15 1.76 4.90
CA GLN A 220 -19.45 1.06 4.90
C GLN A 220 -20.10 1.07 3.51
N THR A 221 -20.04 2.20 2.80
CA THR A 221 -20.54 2.31 1.42
C THR A 221 -19.78 1.37 0.50
N PHE A 222 -18.46 1.31 0.61
CA PHE A 222 -17.61 0.39 -0.14
C PHE A 222 -18.02 -1.08 0.06
N LEU A 223 -18.25 -1.51 1.30
CA LEU A 223 -18.71 -2.87 1.58
C LEU A 223 -20.11 -3.15 1.01
N CYS A 224 -21.01 -2.16 1.03
CA CYS A 224 -22.32 -2.29 0.40
C CYS A 224 -22.22 -2.42 -1.12
N GLU A 225 -21.34 -1.65 -1.77
CA GLU A 225 -21.09 -1.69 -3.21
C GLU A 225 -20.50 -3.04 -3.64
N ILE A 226 -19.56 -3.60 -2.88
CA ILE A 226 -18.97 -4.93 -3.15
C ILE A 226 -20.02 -6.04 -3.07
N ARG A 227 -20.97 -5.93 -2.13
CA ARG A 227 -22.00 -6.94 -1.92
C ARG A 227 -23.06 -6.93 -3.03
N GLU A 228 -23.35 -5.76 -3.58
CA GLU A 228 -24.46 -5.55 -4.53
C GLU A 228 -24.28 -6.22 -5.88
#